data_AF-A0A4S8QMP4-F1
#
_entry.id   AF-A0A4S8QMP4-F1
#
_cell.length_a   1.000
_cell.length_b   1.000
_cell.length_c   1.000
_cell.angle_alpha   90.00
_cell.angle_beta   90.00
_cell.angle_gamma   90.00
#
_symmetry.space_group_name_H-M   'P 1'
#
loop_
_entity.id
_entity.type
_entity.pdbx_description
1 polymer ?
#
loop_
_entity_poly.entity_id
_entity_poly.type
_entity_poly.pdbx_seq_one_letter_code
_entity_poly.pdbx_strand_id
1 'polypeptide(L)'
;MILFETDTSVFELLWDLALAFFIVRIAFIYFILTYLSSLFSLFIILNRVIPYNHLTAPARELIAFPIHILTVALWARTVIVYYEIPRVPGFRIAIGLVAGLFMVIAELVGGFVLWEEGYTEWIWETNLLGAGLGILSLTLFEGMPWALMQLEKSEMNETTHRHEEKPIISAVPTIGKTEKVNIEDKKTN
;
A
#
# COMPACT_ATOMS: atom_id res chain seq x y z
N MET A 1 3.39 -35.84 -31.90
CA MET A 1 4.26 -35.00 -31.06
C MET A 1 3.67 -33.59 -31.05
N ILE A 2 2.57 -33.39 -30.31
CA ILE A 2 1.82 -32.12 -30.13
C ILE A 2 1.31 -32.01 -28.66
N LEU A 3 1.49 -33.05 -27.84
CA LEU A 3 0.83 -33.16 -26.53
C LEU A 3 1.57 -32.46 -25.37
N PHE A 4 2.81 -32.02 -25.57
CA PHE A 4 3.64 -31.43 -24.50
C PHE A 4 3.78 -29.89 -24.56
N GLU A 5 3.22 -29.23 -25.57
CA GLU A 5 3.18 -27.76 -25.64
C GLU A 5 1.94 -27.16 -24.95
N THR A 6 0.92 -27.97 -24.67
CA THR A 6 -0.31 -27.51 -24.01
C THR A 6 -0.20 -27.46 -22.49
N ASP A 7 0.58 -28.33 -21.85
CA ASP A 7 0.64 -28.41 -20.38
C ASP A 7 1.32 -27.19 -19.76
N THR A 8 2.37 -26.66 -20.41
CA THR A 8 3.02 -25.42 -19.99
C THR A 8 2.07 -24.22 -20.11
N SER A 9 1.29 -24.15 -21.20
CA SER A 9 0.31 -23.08 -21.41
C SER A 9 -0.85 -23.12 -20.41
N VAL A 10 -1.36 -24.32 -20.06
CA VAL A 10 -2.42 -24.47 -19.06
C VAL A 10 -1.92 -24.12 -17.66
N PHE A 11 -0.68 -24.51 -17.33
CA PHE A 11 -0.07 -24.18 -16.04
C PHE A 11 0.12 -22.67 -15.87
N GLU A 12 0.62 -21.97 -16.89
CA GLU A 12 0.74 -20.51 -16.88
C GLU A 12 -0.61 -19.83 -16.68
N LEU A 13 -1.65 -20.29 -17.37
CA LEU A 13 -3.00 -19.75 -17.25
C LEU A 13 -3.58 -19.95 -15.84
N LEU A 14 -3.37 -21.14 -15.24
CA LEU A 14 -3.81 -21.42 -13.87
C LEU A 14 -3.04 -20.56 -12.85
N TRP A 15 -1.76 -20.30 -13.09
CA TRP A 15 -0.93 -19.44 -12.25
C TRP A 15 -1.39 -17.98 -12.30
N ASP A 16 -1.66 -17.45 -13.49
CA ASP A 16 -2.18 -16.09 -13.66
C ASP A 16 -3.58 -15.92 -13.04
N LEU A 17 -4.46 -16.93 -13.17
CA LEU A 17 -5.77 -16.93 -12.53
C LEU A 17 -5.64 -16.92 -11.00
N ALA A 18 -4.75 -17.75 -10.44
CA ALA A 18 -4.49 -17.80 -9.02
C ALA A 18 -3.94 -16.47 -8.49
N LEU A 19 -3.02 -15.85 -9.23
CA LEU A 19 -2.44 -14.56 -8.91
C LEU A 19 -3.49 -13.44 -8.97
N ALA A 20 -4.34 -13.44 -9.99
CA ALA A 20 -5.45 -12.48 -10.12
C ALA A 20 -6.43 -12.62 -8.95
N PHE A 21 -6.84 -13.85 -8.60
CA PHE A 21 -7.73 -14.09 -7.47
C PHE A 21 -7.13 -13.61 -6.14
N PHE A 22 -5.82 -13.84 -5.95
CA PHE A 22 -5.10 -13.37 -4.77
C PHE A 22 -5.09 -11.83 -4.67
N ILE A 23 -4.82 -11.13 -5.77
CA ILE A 23 -4.89 -9.67 -5.84
C ILE A 23 -6.29 -9.17 -5.52
N VAL A 24 -7.32 -9.72 -6.18
CA VAL A 24 -8.72 -9.32 -6.01
C VAL A 24 -9.15 -9.49 -4.55
N ARG A 25 -8.78 -10.60 -3.91
CA ARG A 25 -9.11 -10.86 -2.50
C ARG A 25 -8.50 -9.82 -1.57
N ILE A 26 -7.21 -9.52 -1.73
CA ILE A 26 -6.52 -8.54 -0.88
C ILE A 26 -7.08 -7.13 -1.13
N ALA A 27 -7.29 -6.77 -2.40
CA ALA A 27 -7.88 -5.50 -2.79
C ALA A 27 -9.27 -5.32 -2.19
N PHE A 28 -10.10 -6.38 -2.20
CA PHE A 28 -11.43 -6.36 -1.60
C PHE A 28 -11.39 -6.14 -0.09
N ILE A 29 -10.47 -6.79 0.63
CA ILE A 29 -10.30 -6.60 2.07
C ILE A 29 -9.86 -5.16 2.38
N TYR A 30 -8.89 -4.65 1.61
CA TYR A 30 -8.42 -3.27 1.74
C TYR A 30 -9.54 -2.26 1.49
N PHE A 31 -10.33 -2.49 0.44
CA PHE A 31 -11.53 -1.72 0.11
C PHE A 31 -12.53 -1.72 1.27
N ILE A 32 -12.96 -2.89 1.75
CA ILE A 32 -13.97 -2.99 2.82
C ILE A 32 -13.53 -2.26 4.08
N LEU A 33 -12.29 -2.48 4.52
CA LEU A 33 -11.77 -1.84 5.74
C LEU A 33 -11.79 -0.32 5.63
N THR A 34 -11.36 0.20 4.48
CA THR A 34 -11.31 1.64 4.22
C THR A 34 -12.71 2.23 4.06
N TYR A 35 -13.58 1.56 3.32
CA TYR A 35 -14.95 1.99 3.06
C TYR A 35 -15.78 2.04 4.35
N LEU A 36 -15.78 0.96 5.15
CA LEU A 36 -16.50 0.91 6.42
C LEU A 36 -15.97 1.95 7.42
N SER A 37 -14.64 2.14 7.49
CA SER A 37 -14.06 3.16 8.36
C SER A 37 -14.45 4.57 7.93
N SER A 38 -14.56 4.81 6.63
CA SER A 38 -14.97 6.10 6.06
C SER A 38 -16.45 6.36 6.32
N LEU A 39 -17.32 5.36 6.13
CA LEU A 39 -18.74 5.45 6.49
C LEU A 39 -18.93 5.71 7.99
N PHE A 40 -18.18 5.02 8.84
CA PHE A 40 -18.22 5.23 10.28
C PHE A 40 -17.78 6.65 10.67
N SER A 41 -16.71 7.15 10.05
CA SER A 41 -16.24 8.53 10.26
C SER A 41 -17.28 9.55 9.81
N LEU A 42 -17.90 9.34 8.64
CA LEU A 42 -18.97 10.18 8.12
C LEU A 42 -20.18 10.19 9.07
N PHE A 43 -20.59 9.03 9.56
CA PHE A 43 -21.68 8.91 10.54
C PHE A 43 -21.41 9.71 11.82
N ILE A 44 -20.19 9.65 12.37
CA ILE A 44 -19.81 10.44 13.54
C ILE A 44 -19.87 11.93 13.23
N ILE A 45 -19.34 12.36 12.08
CA ILE A 45 -19.31 13.77 11.70
C ILE A 45 -20.75 14.31 11.58
N LEU A 46 -21.61 13.61 10.84
CA LEU A 46 -23.00 14.00 10.62
C LEU A 46 -23.80 14.06 11.92
N ASN A 47 -23.73 13.02 12.75
CA ASN A 47 -24.59 12.92 13.93
C ASN A 47 -24.06 13.64 15.17
N ARG A 48 -22.74 13.86 15.28
CA ARG A 48 -22.12 14.33 16.52
C ARG A 48 -21.27 15.58 16.38
N VAL A 49 -20.80 15.94 15.19
CA VAL A 49 -19.94 17.13 15.01
C VAL A 49 -20.73 18.30 14.40
N ILE A 50 -21.52 18.04 13.35
CA ILE A 50 -22.34 19.06 12.69
C ILE A 50 -23.37 19.73 13.60
N PRO A 51 -24.14 19.03 14.47
CA PRO A 51 -25.15 19.71 15.27
C PRO A 51 -24.56 20.69 16.30
N TYR A 52 -23.28 20.54 16.66
CA TYR A 52 -22.61 21.41 17.64
C TYR A 52 -21.73 22.48 17.00
N ASN A 53 -21.36 22.29 15.73
CA ASN A 53 -20.45 23.17 15.02
C ASN A 53 -21.16 23.63 13.75
N HIS A 54 -21.58 24.89 13.69
CA HIS A 54 -22.27 25.51 12.54
C HIS A 54 -21.40 25.63 11.27
N LEU A 55 -20.48 24.69 11.06
CA LEU A 55 -19.63 24.61 9.88
C LEU A 55 -20.49 24.22 8.67
N THR A 56 -20.88 25.23 7.91
CA THR A 56 -21.41 25.07 6.54
C THR A 56 -20.31 24.55 5.60
N ALA A 57 -20.70 23.83 4.55
CA ALA A 57 -19.79 23.49 3.46
C ALA A 57 -19.18 24.79 2.89
N PRO A 58 -17.86 24.88 2.58
CA PRO A 58 -16.90 23.81 2.24
C PRO A 58 -15.87 23.42 3.33
N ALA A 59 -15.86 24.08 4.49
CA ALA A 59 -14.82 23.87 5.52
C ALA A 59 -14.82 22.44 6.12
N ARG A 60 -15.99 21.79 6.14
CA ARG A 60 -16.16 20.40 6.62
C ARG A 60 -15.32 19.40 5.84
N GLU A 61 -15.32 19.50 4.51
CA GLU A 61 -14.63 18.55 3.63
C GLU A 61 -13.12 18.68 3.77
N LEU A 62 -12.64 19.91 3.97
CA LEU A 62 -11.23 20.19 4.20
C LEU A 62 -10.71 19.59 5.53
N ILE A 63 -11.54 19.53 6.57
CA ILE A 63 -11.18 18.93 7.87
C ILE A 63 -11.28 17.41 7.83
N ALA A 64 -12.27 16.86 7.13
CA ALA A 64 -12.43 15.40 7.00
C ALA A 64 -11.34 14.76 6.14
N PHE A 65 -10.81 15.50 5.17
CA PHE A 65 -9.81 15.03 4.22
C PHE A 65 -8.51 14.45 4.86
N PRO A 66 -7.81 15.15 5.78
CA PRO A 66 -6.62 14.59 6.42
C PRO A 66 -6.92 13.35 7.28
N ILE A 67 -8.10 13.32 7.93
CA ILE A 67 -8.53 12.15 8.72
C ILE A 67 -8.72 10.94 7.80
N HIS A 68 -9.32 11.15 6.63
CA HIS A 68 -9.48 10.12 5.63
C HIS A 68 -8.11 9.60 5.14
N ILE A 69 -7.17 10.49 4.78
CA ILE A 69 -5.81 10.10 4.37
C ILE A 69 -5.13 9.25 5.45
N LEU A 70 -5.19 9.66 6.72
CA LEU A 70 -4.58 8.91 7.82
C LEU A 70 -5.20 7.52 7.96
N THR A 71 -6.52 7.43 7.81
CA THR A 71 -7.26 6.16 7.85
C THR A 71 -6.83 5.23 6.71
N VAL A 72 -6.74 5.77 5.50
CA VAL A 72 -6.26 5.06 4.30
C VAL A 72 -4.84 4.56 4.50
N ALA A 73 -3.93 5.41 4.99
CA ALA A 73 -2.53 5.06 5.24
C ALA A 73 -2.40 3.98 6.30
N LEU A 74 -3.18 4.07 7.38
CA LEU A 74 -3.21 3.07 8.45
C LEU A 74 -3.64 1.70 7.92
N TRP A 75 -4.75 1.64 7.19
CA TRP A 75 -5.25 0.38 6.64
C TRP A 75 -4.33 -0.18 5.55
N ALA A 76 -3.77 0.66 4.70
CA ALA A 76 -2.79 0.24 3.70
C ALA A 76 -1.59 -0.44 4.38
N ARG A 77 -1.05 0.16 5.44
CA ARG A 77 0.04 -0.41 6.22
C ARG A 77 -0.36 -1.72 6.89
N THR A 78 -1.52 -1.79 7.53
CA THR A 78 -2.00 -3.01 8.20
C THR A 78 -2.15 -4.16 7.21
N VAL A 79 -2.72 -3.90 6.02
CA VAL A 79 -2.89 -4.91 4.97
C VAL A 79 -1.54 -5.38 4.44
N ILE A 80 -0.60 -4.47 4.17
CA ILE A 80 0.76 -4.81 3.71
C ILE A 80 1.50 -5.70 4.71
N VAL A 81 1.44 -5.36 5.99
CA VAL A 81 2.13 -6.10 7.06
C VAL A 81 1.47 -7.46 7.29
N TYR A 82 0.14 -7.52 7.33
CA TYR A 82 -0.59 -8.77 7.64
C TYR A 82 -0.52 -9.80 6.51
N TYR A 83 -0.60 -9.36 5.25
CA TYR A 83 -0.53 -10.24 4.08
C TYR A 83 0.88 -10.37 3.50
N GLU A 84 1.90 -9.83 4.18
CA GLU A 84 3.32 -9.86 3.77
C GLU A 84 3.52 -9.52 2.28
N ILE A 85 2.86 -8.45 1.83
CA ILE A 85 2.76 -8.14 0.41
C ILE A 85 4.16 -7.87 -0.16
N PRO A 86 4.55 -8.58 -1.24
CA PRO A 86 5.88 -8.44 -1.80
C PRO A 86 6.15 -6.99 -2.22
N ARG A 87 7.40 -6.56 -2.05
CA ARG A 87 7.87 -5.20 -2.38
C ARG A 87 8.07 -5.01 -3.89
N VAL A 88 7.11 -5.45 -4.68
CA VAL A 88 7.10 -5.30 -6.15
C VAL A 88 6.11 -4.18 -6.50
N PRO A 89 6.54 -3.14 -7.25
CA PRO A 89 5.69 -1.99 -7.56
C PRO A 89 4.41 -2.39 -8.30
N GLY A 90 4.51 -3.29 -9.28
CA GLY A 90 3.36 -3.74 -10.07
C GLY A 90 2.27 -4.39 -9.21
N PHE A 91 2.66 -5.18 -8.21
CA PHE A 91 1.71 -5.89 -7.35
C PHE A 91 0.96 -4.93 -6.42
N ARG A 92 1.66 -3.97 -5.80
CA ARG A 92 1.04 -2.97 -4.91
C ARG A 92 0.14 -1.99 -5.67
N ILE A 93 0.54 -1.59 -6.88
CA ILE A 93 -0.29 -0.75 -7.77
C ILE A 93 -1.55 -1.51 -8.20
N ALA A 94 -1.42 -2.79 -8.59
CA ALA A 94 -2.56 -3.60 -9.00
C ALA A 94 -3.61 -3.73 -7.89
N ILE A 95 -3.17 -3.98 -6.65
CA ILE A 95 -4.07 -4.02 -5.48
C ILE A 95 -4.79 -2.69 -5.29
N GLY A 96 -4.05 -1.57 -5.37
CA GLY A 96 -4.60 -0.23 -5.23
C GLY A 96 -5.65 0.09 -6.29
N LEU A 97 -5.35 -0.19 -7.56
CA LEU A 97 -6.27 0.04 -8.68
C LEU A 97 -7.52 -0.83 -8.60
N VAL A 98 -7.38 -2.12 -8.28
CA VAL A 98 -8.54 -3.01 -8.12
C VAL A 98 -9.41 -2.56 -6.93
N ALA A 99 -8.80 -2.11 -5.84
CA ALA A 99 -9.53 -1.54 -4.72
C ALA A 99 -10.23 -0.22 -5.09
N GLY A 100 -9.59 0.63 -5.88
CA GLY A 100 -10.19 1.86 -6.43
C GLY A 100 -11.42 1.55 -7.29
N LEU A 101 -11.35 0.52 -8.14
CA LEU A 101 -12.48 0.07 -8.93
C LEU A 101 -13.65 -0.39 -8.05
N PHE A 102 -13.40 -1.12 -6.96
CA PHE A 102 -14.44 -1.45 -5.98
C PHE A 102 -15.03 -0.20 -5.30
N MET A 103 -14.21 0.80 -5.01
CA MET A 103 -14.67 2.08 -4.45
C MET A 103 -15.60 2.81 -5.41
N VAL A 104 -15.23 2.93 -6.69
CA VAL A 104 -16.08 3.57 -7.72
C VAL A 104 -17.41 2.84 -7.86
N ILE A 105 -17.40 1.49 -7.86
CA ILE A 105 -18.64 0.71 -7.88
C ILE A 105 -19.49 1.01 -6.64
N ALA A 106 -18.89 1.07 -5.46
CA ALA A 106 -19.60 1.35 -4.22
C ALA A 106 -20.20 2.77 -4.19
N GLU A 107 -19.50 3.76 -4.75
CA GLU A 107 -20.02 5.12 -4.92
C GLU A 107 -21.19 5.17 -5.88
N LEU A 108 -21.12 4.46 -7.01
CA LEU A 108 -22.24 4.38 -7.97
C LEU A 108 -23.47 3.72 -7.35
N VAL A 109 -23.28 2.62 -6.61
CA VAL A 109 -24.37 1.95 -5.89
C VAL A 109 -24.95 2.86 -4.81
N GLY A 110 -24.11 3.54 -4.03
CA GLY A 110 -24.54 4.51 -3.02
C GLY A 110 -25.31 5.69 -3.64
N GLY A 111 -24.85 6.20 -4.78
CA GLY A 111 -25.53 7.26 -5.53
C GLY A 111 -26.90 6.82 -6.04
N PHE A 112 -27.04 5.59 -6.53
CA PHE A 112 -28.33 5.04 -6.95
C PHE A 112 -29.32 4.93 -5.79
N VAL A 113 -28.87 4.44 -4.63
CA VAL A 113 -29.71 4.38 -3.42
C VAL A 113 -30.16 5.77 -2.97
N LEU A 114 -29.26 6.76 -2.98
CA LEU A 114 -29.57 8.14 -2.62
C LEU A 114 -30.52 8.82 -3.62
N TRP A 115 -30.44 8.46 -4.89
CA TRP A 115 -31.35 8.93 -5.92
C TRP A 115 -32.80 8.51 -5.64
N GLU A 116 -33.01 7.28 -5.18
CA GLU A 116 -34.33 6.78 -4.78
C GLU A 116 -34.90 7.54 -3.56
N GLU A 117 -34.03 8.01 -2.66
CA GLU A 117 -34.42 8.81 -1.49
C GLU A 117 -34.67 10.31 -1.82
N GLY A 118 -34.50 10.72 -3.08
CA GLY A 118 -34.80 12.08 -3.55
C GLY A 118 -33.61 13.04 -3.53
N TYR A 119 -32.39 12.56 -3.24
CA TYR A 119 -31.17 13.33 -3.38
C TYR A 119 -30.70 13.29 -4.84
N THR A 120 -31.27 14.19 -5.63
CA THR A 120 -31.08 14.23 -7.08
C THR A 120 -29.78 14.94 -7.51
N GLU A 121 -29.20 15.75 -6.64
CA GLU A 121 -28.01 16.54 -6.95
C GLU A 121 -26.73 15.78 -6.66
N TRP A 122 -25.90 15.54 -7.69
CA TRP A 122 -24.59 14.94 -7.49
C TRP A 122 -23.60 15.97 -6.94
N ILE A 123 -22.66 15.53 -6.11
CA ILE A 123 -21.61 16.39 -5.52
C ILE A 123 -20.80 17.17 -6.60
N TRP A 124 -20.68 16.62 -7.82
CA TRP A 124 -20.02 17.26 -8.96
C TRP A 124 -20.74 18.51 -9.46
N GLU A 125 -22.06 18.58 -9.29
CA GLU A 125 -22.89 19.69 -9.77
C GLU A 125 -23.03 20.80 -8.72
N THR A 126 -22.88 20.46 -7.44
CA THR A 126 -23.14 21.36 -6.31
C THR A 126 -21.87 21.96 -5.70
N ASN A 127 -20.74 21.25 -5.72
CA ASN A 127 -19.52 21.69 -5.07
C ASN A 127 -18.26 21.20 -5.80
N LEU A 128 -17.70 22.05 -6.66
CA LEU A 128 -16.47 21.77 -7.41
C LEU A 128 -15.28 21.39 -6.51
N LEU A 129 -15.17 22.00 -5.33
CA LEU A 129 -14.10 21.69 -4.38
C LEU A 129 -14.28 20.30 -3.77
N GLY A 130 -15.51 19.93 -3.43
CA GLY A 130 -15.82 18.59 -2.90
C GLY A 130 -15.58 17.49 -3.93
N ALA A 131 -15.97 17.76 -5.17
CA ALA A 131 -15.66 16.92 -6.31
C ALA A 131 -14.14 16.75 -6.50
N GLY A 132 -13.39 17.84 -6.51
CA GLY A 132 -11.93 17.82 -6.63
C GLY A 132 -11.26 17.07 -5.48
N LEU A 133 -11.71 17.25 -4.24
CA LEU A 133 -11.23 16.52 -3.08
C LEU A 133 -11.58 15.02 -3.15
N GLY A 134 -12.74 14.67 -3.71
CA GLY A 134 -13.15 13.28 -3.94
C GLY A 134 -12.21 12.56 -4.91
N ILE A 135 -11.97 13.13 -6.09
CA ILE A 135 -10.96 12.59 -7.04
C ILE A 135 -9.60 12.49 -6.37
N LEU A 136 -9.18 13.54 -5.66
CA LEU A 136 -7.87 13.55 -5.04
C LEU A 136 -7.76 12.48 -3.94
N SER A 137 -8.79 12.25 -3.14
CA SER A 137 -8.82 11.15 -2.18
C SER A 137 -8.78 9.78 -2.85
N LEU A 138 -9.48 9.59 -3.98
CA LEU A 138 -9.48 8.33 -4.71
C LEU A 138 -8.10 8.03 -5.28
N THR A 139 -7.45 9.01 -5.92
CA THR A 139 -6.08 8.84 -6.46
C THR A 139 -5.07 8.55 -5.36
N LEU A 140 -5.20 9.19 -4.19
CA LEU A 140 -4.35 8.88 -3.04
C LEU A 140 -4.63 7.47 -2.52
N PHE A 141 -5.89 7.07 -2.40
CA PHE A 141 -6.27 5.72 -1.98
C PHE A 141 -5.69 4.63 -2.89
N GLU A 142 -5.79 4.80 -4.20
CA GLU A 142 -5.21 3.87 -5.17
C GLU A 142 -3.67 3.83 -5.09
N GLY A 143 -3.04 4.98 -4.91
CA GLY A 143 -1.58 5.11 -4.87
C GLY A 143 -0.93 4.78 -3.53
N MET A 144 -1.68 4.70 -2.43
CA MET A 144 -1.15 4.58 -1.08
C MET A 144 -0.29 3.34 -0.82
N PRO A 145 -0.67 2.13 -1.29
CA PRO A 145 0.18 0.95 -1.15
C PRO A 145 1.56 1.12 -1.81
N TRP A 146 1.61 1.82 -2.95
CA TRP A 146 2.84 2.14 -3.66
C TRP A 146 3.62 3.26 -2.96
N ALA A 147 2.95 4.30 -2.48
CA ALA A 147 3.59 5.40 -1.74
C ALA A 147 4.32 4.91 -0.48
N LEU A 148 3.70 4.01 0.28
CA LEU A 148 4.33 3.39 1.45
C LEU A 148 5.59 2.59 1.09
N MET A 149 5.60 1.93 -0.09
CA MET A 149 6.78 1.21 -0.58
C MET A 149 7.95 2.16 -0.85
N GLN A 150 7.68 3.33 -1.41
CA GLN A 150 8.71 4.33 -1.70
C GLN A 150 9.33 4.88 -0.41
N LEU A 151 8.52 5.04 0.65
CA LEU A 151 8.99 5.42 1.98
C LEU A 151 9.89 4.32 2.59
N GLU A 152 9.46 3.05 2.55
CA GLU A 152 10.28 1.92 3.00
C GLU A 152 11.64 1.85 2.27
N LYS A 153 11.65 2.11 0.96
CA LYS A 153 12.88 2.13 0.15
C LYS A 153 13.81 3.27 0.56
N SER A 154 13.26 4.43 0.92
CA SER A 154 14.03 5.59 1.39
C SER A 154 14.72 5.31 2.72
N GLU A 155 14.02 4.70 3.68
CA GLU A 155 14.58 4.35 5.00
C GLU A 155 15.74 3.33 4.90
N MET A 156 15.64 2.38 3.96
CA MET A 156 16.71 1.42 3.69
C MET A 156 17.96 2.10 3.09
N ASN A 157 17.78 3.08 2.20
CA ASN A 157 18.89 3.82 1.62
C ASN A 157 19.61 4.69 2.67
N GLU A 158 18.89 5.29 3.62
CA GLU A 158 19.51 6.07 4.70
C GLU A 158 20.25 5.18 5.71
N THR A 159 19.77 3.97 5.98
CA THR A 159 20.43 3.03 6.92
C THR A 159 21.62 2.30 6.31
N THR A 160 21.73 2.24 4.98
CA THR A 160 22.86 1.60 4.28
C THR A 160 24.17 2.41 4.38
N HIS A 161 24.12 3.68 4.78
CA HIS A 161 25.32 4.51 4.98
C HIS A 161 25.97 4.40 6.37
N ARG A 162 25.52 3.49 7.25
CA ARG A 162 26.06 3.37 8.62
C ARG A 162 26.76 2.05 8.95
N HIS A 163 27.12 1.27 7.93
CA HIS A 163 28.24 0.35 8.07
C HIS A 163 29.21 0.60 6.93
N GLU A 164 30.31 1.25 7.31
CA GLU A 164 31.58 1.24 6.60
C GLU A 164 31.71 -0.05 5.78
N GLU A 165 31.97 0.11 4.49
CA GLU A 165 32.65 -0.87 3.66
C GLU A 165 33.97 -1.22 4.35
N LYS A 166 33.92 -2.09 5.37
CA LYS A 166 35.12 -2.67 5.94
C LYS A 166 35.60 -3.66 4.90
N PRO A 167 36.75 -3.41 4.24
CA PRO A 167 37.27 -4.36 3.28
C PRO A 167 37.42 -5.70 3.98
N ILE A 168 37.03 -6.78 3.30
CA ILE A 168 37.02 -8.17 3.80
C ILE A 168 38.38 -8.57 4.45
N ILE A 169 39.44 -7.84 4.11
CA ILE A 169 40.78 -7.93 4.69
C ILE A 169 40.82 -7.69 6.21
N SER A 170 39.89 -6.92 6.80
CA SER A 170 39.85 -6.66 8.25
C SER A 170 39.05 -7.68 9.06
N ALA A 171 38.34 -8.60 8.41
CA ALA A 171 37.44 -9.56 9.08
C ALA A 171 38.06 -10.95 9.26
N VAL A 172 39.26 -11.20 8.71
CA VAL A 172 40.00 -12.43 8.97
C VAL A 172 41.10 -12.11 9.99
N PRO A 173 41.01 -12.59 11.24
CA PRO A 173 42.17 -12.56 12.11
C PRO A 173 43.23 -13.47 11.47
N THR A 174 44.34 -12.87 11.01
CA THR A 174 45.52 -13.59 10.52
C THR A 174 46.20 -14.32 11.69
N ILE A 175 45.53 -15.34 12.23
CA ILE A 175 46.10 -16.31 13.15
C ILE A 175 46.76 -17.36 12.26
N GLY A 176 48.09 -17.28 12.11
CA GLY A 176 48.84 -18.39 11.51
C GLY A 176 49.96 -18.06 10.54
N LYS A 177 50.61 -16.90 10.60
CA LYS A 177 51.87 -16.69 9.85
C LYS A 177 53.08 -16.22 10.66
N THR A 178 52.97 -16.09 11.98
CA THR A 178 54.09 -15.63 12.82
C THR A 178 54.80 -16.73 13.62
N GLU A 179 54.40 -18.01 13.48
CA GLU A 179 55.00 -19.10 14.28
C GLU A 179 55.83 -20.11 13.47
N LYS A 180 55.88 -20.00 12.14
CA LYS A 180 56.75 -20.88 11.32
C LYS A 180 58.12 -20.30 10.94
N VAL A 181 58.42 -19.04 11.30
CA VAL A 181 59.72 -18.44 10.98
C VAL A 181 60.78 -18.71 12.07
N ASN A 182 60.39 -19.15 13.27
CA ASN A 182 61.32 -19.22 14.40
C ASN A 182 61.76 -20.64 14.83
N ILE A 183 61.46 -21.68 14.04
CA ILE A 183 61.85 -23.07 14.35
C ILE A 183 62.86 -23.64 13.33
N GLU A 184 63.00 -23.07 12.14
CA GLU A 184 63.99 -23.55 11.16
C GLU A 184 65.41 -22.99 11.37
N ASP A 185 65.59 -21.86 12.09
CA ASP A 185 66.92 -21.27 12.33
C ASP A 185 67.60 -21.71 13.65
N LYS A 186 67.08 -22.73 14.35
CA LYS A 186 67.73 -23.30 15.54
C LYS A 186 67.98 -24.81 15.47
N LYS A 187 68.22 -25.32 14.25
CA LYS A 187 68.79 -26.65 14.03
C LYS A 187 69.74 -26.68 12.83
N THR A 188 70.72 -25.78 12.81
CA THR A 188 72.00 -26.06 12.14
C THR A 188 73.08 -25.11 12.68
N ASN A 189 74.12 -25.75 13.24
CA ASN A 189 75.37 -25.24 13.80
C ASN A 189 75.34 -24.68 15.23
#